data_AF-A0A7X4BZ56-F1
#
_entry.id   AF-A0A7X4BZ56-F1
#
_cell.length_a   1.000
_cell.length_b   1.000
_cell.length_c   1.000
_cell.angle_alpha   90.00
_cell.angle_beta   90.00
_cell.angle_gamma   90.00
#
_symmetry.space_group_name_H-M   'P 1'
#
loop_
_entity.id
_entity.type
_entity.pdbx_description
1 polymer ?
#
loop_
_entity_poly.entity_id
_entity_poly.type
_entity_poly.pdbx_seq_one_letter_code
_entity_poly.pdbx_strand_id
1 'polypeptide(L)' 'MNMVRELRRQATVLPGGKIEVSDPALPVGRTVEVVVRHDSPGESRSILQIINGGPNKRLFNTAEEVKAYLDEEKASWDR' A
#
# COMPACT_ATOMS: atom_id res chain seq x y z
N MET A 1 23.94 6.60 -24.97
CA MET A 1 22.89 6.47 -23.94
C MET A 1 21.55 6.34 -24.63
N ASN A 2 20.78 5.29 -24.33
CA ASN A 2 19.40 5.18 -24.82
C ASN A 2 18.52 6.07 -23.92
N MET A 3 17.85 7.06 -24.51
CA MET A 3 16.95 7.95 -23.79
C MET A 3 15.57 7.27 -23.70
N VAL A 4 15.16 6.88 -22.50
CA VAL A 4 13.82 6.34 -22.25
C VAL A 4 12.88 7.52 -22.01
N ARG A 5 11.83 7.64 -22.83
CA ARG A 5 10.72 8.58 -22.57
C ARG A 5 9.59 7.82 -21.91
N GLU A 6 9.21 8.26 -20.71
CA GLU A 6 8.06 7.73 -19.99
C GLU A 6 6.81 8.57 -20.27
N LEU A 7 5.70 7.91 -20.57
CA LEU A 7 4.39 8.54 -20.76
C LEU A 7 3.48 8.21 -19.57
N ARG A 8 3.09 9.23 -18.79
CA ARG A 8 2.07 9.11 -17.73
C ARG A 8 0.77 9.76 -18.19
N ARG A 9 -0.30 8.96 -18.29
CA ARG A 9 -1.65 9.40 -18.66
C ARG A 9 -2.68 8.73 -17.76
N GLN A 10 -3.71 9.47 -17.40
CA GLN A 10 -4.93 8.87 -16.85
C GLN A 10 -5.75 8.31 -18.01
N ALA A 11 -6.23 7.08 -17.85
CA ALA A 11 -7.10 6.43 -18.83
C ALA A 11 -8.31 5.83 -18.12
N THR A 12 -9.46 5.86 -18.80
CA THR A 12 -10.68 5.23 -18.32
C THR A 12 -10.73 3.80 -18.82
N VAL A 13 -11.08 2.86 -17.94
CA VAL A 13 -11.35 1.48 -18.31
C VAL A 13 -12.69 1.42 -19.05
N LEU A 14 -12.65 0.99 -20.30
CA LEU A 14 -13.81 0.80 -21.17
C LEU A 14 -14.43 -0.58 -20.95
N PRO A 15 -15.66 -0.84 -21.46
CA PRO A 15 -16.28 -2.15 -21.39
C PRO A 15 -15.35 -3.28 -21.88
N GLY A 16 -15.38 -4.40 -21.16
CA GLY A 16 -14.47 -5.53 -21.44
C GLY A 16 -13.05 -5.34 -20.88
N GLY A 17 -12.82 -4.35 -20.01
CA GLY A 17 -11.49 -4.12 -19.41
C GLY A 17 -10.48 -3.48 -20.35
N LYS A 18 -10.97 -2.89 -21.46
CA LYS A 18 -10.12 -2.27 -22.48
C LYS A 18 -9.62 -0.90 -22.01
N ILE A 19 -8.35 -0.60 -22.29
CA ILE A 19 -7.74 0.72 -22.07
C ILE A 19 -7.21 1.23 -23.42
N GLU A 20 -7.48 2.49 -23.76
CA GLU A 20 -6.97 3.13 -24.97
C GLU A 20 -6.06 4.30 -24.59
N VAL A 21 -4.85 4.32 -25.15
CA VAL A 21 -3.86 5.39 -24.97
C VAL A 21 -3.42 5.86 -26.34
N SER A 22 -3.63 7.14 -26.63
CA SER A 22 -3.21 7.79 -27.87
C SER A 22 -2.23 8.91 -27.53
N ASP A 23 -1.02 8.84 -28.08
CA ASP A 23 -0.03 9.92 -27.96
C ASP A 23 0.69 10.10 -29.31
N PRO A 24 0.65 11.30 -29.91
CA PRO A 24 1.25 11.54 -31.23
C PRO A 24 2.78 11.43 -31.24
N ALA A 25 3.43 11.43 -30.06
CA ALA A 25 4.87 11.24 -29.96
C ALA A 25 5.30 9.76 -30.06
N LEU A 26 4.36 8.81 -30.13
CA LEU A 26 4.66 7.39 -30.29
C LEU A 26 4.82 7.04 -31.78
N PRO A 27 6.04 6.71 -32.23
CA PRO A 27 6.29 6.32 -33.61
C PRO A 27 5.73 4.92 -33.92
N VAL A 28 5.16 4.78 -35.12
CA VAL A 28 4.64 3.51 -35.64
C VAL A 28 5.75 2.46 -35.70
N GLY A 29 5.42 1.21 -35.33
CA GLY A 29 6.32 0.06 -35.43
C GLY A 29 7.36 -0.06 -34.31
N ARG A 30 7.37 0.85 -33.33
CA ARG A 30 8.21 0.69 -32.13
C ARG A 30 7.53 -0.17 -31.09
N THR A 31 8.27 -1.13 -30.55
CA THR A 31 7.88 -1.87 -29.35
C THR A 31 7.90 -0.94 -28.14
N VAL A 32 6.84 -0.99 -27.34
CA VAL A 32 6.71 -0.25 -26.08
C VAL A 32 6.36 -1.20 -24.95
N GLU A 33 6.80 -0.87 -23.74
CA GLU A 33 6.35 -1.52 -22.51
C GLU A 33 5.14 -0.76 -21.97
N VAL A 34 4.11 -1.49 -21.52
CA VAL A 34 2.91 -0.90 -20.92
C VAL A 34 2.82 -1.33 -19.46
N VAL A 35 2.86 -0.36 -18.56
CA VAL A 35 2.67 -0.57 -17.11
C VAL A 35 1.33 0.03 -16.71
N VAL A 36 0.39 -0.81 -16.28
CA VAL A 36 -0.93 -0.38 -15.79
C VAL A 36 -0.92 -0.39 -14.27
N ARG A 37 -1.29 0.74 -13.66
CA ARG A 37 -1.57 0.83 -12.23
C ARG A 37 -3.02 1.26 -12.09
N HIS A 38 -3.80 0.51 -11.33
CA HIS A 38 -5.13 0.91 -10.92
C HIS A 38 -5.15 1.01 -9.40
N ASP A 39 -5.88 1.99 -8.87
CA ASP A 39 -6.34 1.88 -7.50
C ASP A 39 -7.27 0.68 -7.45
N SER A 40 -6.83 -0.41 -6.83
CA SER A 40 -7.81 -1.23 -6.12
C SER A 40 -8.38 -0.29 -5.07
N PRO A 41 -9.72 -0.18 -4.90
CA PRO A 41 -10.21 0.29 -3.62
C PRO A 41 -9.59 -0.65 -2.62
N GLY A 42 -8.53 -0.20 -1.93
CA GLY A 42 -7.96 -0.97 -0.85
C GLY A 42 -9.16 -1.30 0.02
N GLU A 43 -9.36 -2.59 0.35
CA GLU A 43 -10.35 -2.93 1.35
C GLU A 43 -10.15 -1.91 2.47
N SER A 44 -11.16 -1.06 2.71
CA SER A 44 -11.09 -0.12 3.81
C SER A 44 -11.20 -0.98 5.06
N ARG A 45 -10.08 -1.58 5.46
CA ARG A 45 -10.04 -2.43 6.62
C ARG A 45 -10.24 -1.50 7.79
N SER A 46 -11.32 -1.73 8.52
CA SER A 46 -11.50 -1.09 9.81
C SER A 46 -10.20 -1.27 10.60
N ILE A 47 -9.73 -0.20 11.23
CA ILE A 47 -8.55 -0.23 12.09
C ILE A 47 -8.68 -1.40 13.10
N LEU A 48 -9.90 -1.68 13.56
CA LEU A 48 -10.20 -2.82 14.42
C LEU A 48 -9.94 -4.18 13.76
N GLN A 49 -10.24 -4.34 12.47
CA GLN A 49 -9.92 -5.57 11.74
C GLN A 49 -8.40 -5.77 11.58
N ILE A 50 -7.64 -4.69 11.39
CA ILE A 50 -6.18 -4.76 11.31
C ILE A 50 -5.59 -5.21 12.65
N ILE A 51 -6.09 -4.65 13.75
CA ILE A 51 -5.63 -4.98 15.10
C ILE A 51 -6.03 -6.42 15.49
N ASN A 52 -7.18 -6.92 15.03
CA ASN A 52 -7.70 -8.24 15.39
C ASN A 52 -7.28 -9.38 14.44
N GLY A 53 -6.88 -9.08 13.20
CA GLY A 53 -6.65 -10.08 12.15
C GLY A 53 -5.21 -10.56 11.98
N GLY A 54 -4.25 -10.01 12.74
CA GLY A 54 -2.84 -10.41 12.63
C GLY A 54 -2.56 -11.70 13.40
N PRO A 55 -1.93 -12.73 12.79
CA PRO A 55 -1.45 -13.88 13.54
C PRO A 55 -0.37 -13.37 14.51
N ASN A 56 -0.65 -13.46 15.81
CA ASN A 56 0.36 -13.37 16.88
C ASN A 56 0.92 -11.97 17.25
N LYS A 57 0.10 -10.92 17.47
CA LYS A 57 0.64 -9.54 17.62
C LYS A 57 0.08 -8.64 18.73
N ARG A 58 -0.25 -9.15 19.91
CA ARG A 58 -0.36 -8.29 21.10
C ARG A 58 0.58 -8.79 22.18
N LEU A 59 1.53 -7.93 22.58
CA LEU A 59 2.40 -8.17 23.74
C LEU A 59 1.58 -8.15 25.04
N PHE A 60 0.51 -7.36 25.07
CA PHE A 60 -0.41 -7.23 26.20
C PHE A 60 -1.85 -7.22 25.70
N ASN A 61 -2.74 -7.90 26.41
CA ASN A 61 -4.14 -8.00 26.02
C ASN A 61 -5.00 -6.91 26.65
N THR A 62 -4.54 -6.35 27.77
CA THR A 62 -5.25 -5.36 28.58
C THR A 62 -4.39 -4.14 28.90
N ALA A 63 -5.05 -3.02 29.20
CA ALA A 63 -4.37 -1.80 29.66
C ALA A 63 -3.72 -1.99 31.05
N GLU A 64 -4.27 -2.88 31.88
CA GLU A 64 -3.73 -3.20 33.20
C GLU A 64 -2.39 -3.93 33.10
N GLU A 65 -2.24 -4.89 32.17
CA GLU A 65 -0.97 -5.55 31.89
C GLU A 65 0.10 -4.55 31.42
N VAL A 66 -0.26 -3.61 30.54
CA VAL A 66 0.64 -2.54 30.11
C VAL A 66 1.07 -1.68 31.29
N LYS A 67 0.13 -1.31 32.16
CA LYS A 67 0.41 -0.48 33.32
C LYS A 67 1.38 -1.19 34.29
N ALA A 68 1.12 -2.46 34.59
CA ALA A 68 1.96 -3.25 35.48
C ALA A 68 3.40 -3.38 34.95
N TYR A 69 3.56 -3.62 33.65
CA TYR A 69 4.87 -3.68 33.00
C TYR A 69 5.63 -2.34 33.11
N LEU A 70 4.97 -1.22 32.85
CA LEU A 70 5.60 0.11 32.94
C LEU A 70 5.99 0.50 34.37
N ASP A 71 5.17 0.11 35.36
CA ASP A 71 5.49 0.34 36.77
C ASP A 71 6.72 -0.48 37.21
N GLU A 72 6.85 -1.73 36.74
CA GLU A 72 8.02 -2.60 37.00
C GLU A 72 9.31 -2.07 36.36
N GLU A 73 9.23 -1.65 35.09
CA GLU A 73 10.35 -1.02 34.39
C GLU A 73 10.81 0.23 35.15
N LYS A 74 9.89 1.11 35.53
CA LYS A 74 10.23 2.33 36.26
C LYS A 74 10.90 2.04 37.61
N ALA A 75 10.36 1.11 38.38
CA ALA A 75 10.93 0.71 39.67
C ALA A 75 12.35 0.14 39.53
N SER A 76 12.67 -0.50 38.39
CA SER A 76 13.99 -1.07 38.13
C SER A 76 15.06 -0.01 37.83
N TRP A 77 14.66 1.20 37.45
CA TRP A 77 15.58 2.30 37.14
C TRP A 77 15.87 3.20 38.35
N ASP A 78 14.97 3.20 39.35
CA ASP A 78 15.12 3.90 40.62
C ASP A 78 15.94 3.09 41.66
N ARG A 79 16.53 1.95 41.27
CA ARG A 79 17.32 1.04 42.12
C ARG A 79 18.83 1.21 41.94
#